data_AF-A0AAJ0LG48-F1
#
_entry.id   AF-A0AAJ0LG48-F1
#
_cell.length_a   1.000
_cell.length_b   1.000
_cell.length_c   1.000
_cell.angle_alpha   90.00
_cell.angle_beta   90.00
_cell.angle_gamma   90.00
#
_symmetry.space_group_name_H-M   'P 1'
#
loop_
_entity.id
_entity.type
_entity.pdbx_description
1 polymer ?
#
loop_
_entity_poly.entity_id
_entity_poly.type
_entity_poly.pdbx_seq_one_letter_code
_entity_poly.pdbx_strand_id
1 'polypeptide(L)'
;MPINGQRTKLWQATVAETTTDQPAGVIVAINKKDFELAAGNGSVLKITEIQPAGKAKMPVQSFLNGVGKQLAVGQQVVVQDA
;
A
#
# COMPACT_ATOMS: atom_id res chain seq x y z
N MET A 1 -0.29 -3.21 9.53
CA MET A 1 1.08 -3.16 8.99
C MET A 1 1.58 -1.72 9.08
N PRO A 2 2.83 -1.44 9.50
CA PRO A 2 3.35 -0.07 9.43
C PRO A 2 3.46 0.35 7.96
N ILE A 3 2.98 1.54 7.62
CA ILE A 3 3.24 2.25 6.36
C ILE A 3 3.87 3.57 6.80
N ASN A 4 5.11 3.84 6.37
CA ASN A 4 5.87 5.01 6.82
C ASN A 4 5.95 5.13 8.36
N GLY A 5 6.15 4.00 9.06
CA GLY A 5 6.19 3.96 10.52
C GLY A 5 4.83 4.11 11.23
N GLN A 6 3.73 4.32 10.49
CA GLN A 6 2.39 4.41 11.06
C GLN A 6 1.60 3.12 10.85
N ARG A 7 1.04 2.56 11.94
CA ARG A 7 0.21 1.36 11.87
C ARG A 7 -1.03 1.63 11.02
N THR A 8 -1.06 1.02 9.86
CA THR A 8 -2.12 1.20 8.88
C THR A 8 -2.83 -0.14 8.64
N LYS A 9 -4.16 -0.11 8.62
CA LYS A 9 -5.01 -1.26 8.27
C LYS A 9 -5.45 -1.15 6.82
N LEU A 10 -5.32 -2.25 6.09
CA LEU A 10 -5.88 -2.40 4.75
C LEU A 10 -7.29 -2.98 4.88
N TRP A 11 -8.28 -2.32 4.30
CA TRP A 11 -9.69 -2.75 4.40
C TRP A 11 -10.17 -3.45 3.15
N GLN A 12 -9.76 -2.95 1.98
CA GLN A 12 -10.06 -3.54 0.69
C GLN A 12 -8.80 -3.61 -0.14
N ALA A 13 -8.49 -4.83 -0.59
CA ALA A 13 -7.44 -5.10 -1.53
C ALA A 13 -7.88 -6.23 -2.47
N THR A 14 -7.51 -6.10 -3.74
CA THR A 14 -7.74 -7.10 -4.77
C THR A 14 -6.39 -7.57 -5.29
N VAL A 15 -6.25 -8.85 -5.62
CA VAL A 15 -5.06 -9.34 -6.31
C VAL A 15 -5.07 -8.77 -7.73
N ALA A 16 -3.99 -8.10 -8.13
CA ALA A 16 -3.82 -7.65 -9.50
C ALA A 16 -3.40 -8.84 -10.37
N GLU A 17 -3.77 -8.81 -11.65
CA GLU A 17 -3.34 -9.84 -12.63
C GLU A 17 -1.86 -9.72 -12.99
N THR A 18 -1.21 -8.64 -12.56
CA THR A 18 0.21 -8.38 -12.75
C THR A 18 1.05 -9.11 -11.70
N THR A 19 2.20 -9.62 -12.15
CA THR A 19 3.25 -10.14 -11.27
C THR A 19 4.41 -9.16 -11.20
N THR A 20 5.17 -9.22 -10.12
CA THR A 20 6.33 -8.36 -9.91
C THR A 20 7.48 -9.14 -9.28
N ASP A 21 8.70 -8.84 -9.68
CA ASP A 21 9.92 -9.36 -9.06
C ASP A 21 10.41 -8.48 -7.90
N GLN A 22 9.64 -7.43 -7.56
CA GLN A 22 9.95 -6.56 -6.43
C GLN A 22 9.77 -7.31 -5.11
N PRO A 23 10.60 -7.01 -4.09
CA PRO A 23 10.47 -7.64 -2.79
C PRO A 23 9.12 -7.27 -2.14
N ALA A 24 8.58 -8.22 -1.37
CA ALA A 24 7.31 -8.03 -0.69
C ALA A 24 7.32 -6.75 0.14
N GLY A 25 6.33 -5.90 -0.11
CA GLY A 25 6.15 -4.63 0.56
C GLY A 25 6.70 -3.39 -0.12
N VAL A 26 7.17 -3.54 -1.35
CA VAL A 26 7.49 -2.43 -2.25
C VAL A 26 6.25 -1.95 -3.00
N ILE A 27 6.11 -0.63 -3.17
CA ILE A 27 5.10 -0.06 -4.04
C ILE A 27 5.50 -0.26 -5.50
N VAL A 28 4.69 -0.98 -6.25
CA VAL A 28 4.90 -1.29 -7.67
C VAL A 28 4.33 -0.18 -8.55
N ALA A 29 3.15 0.34 -8.20
CA ALA A 29 2.49 1.41 -8.92
C ALA A 29 1.64 2.26 -7.98
N ILE A 30 1.48 3.55 -8.30
CA ILE A 30 0.56 4.46 -7.61
C ILE A 30 -0.39 5.04 -8.65
N ASN A 31 -1.68 4.80 -8.47
CA ASN A 31 -2.73 5.37 -9.28
C ASN A 31 -3.53 6.39 -8.45
N LYS A 32 -4.43 7.14 -9.10
CA LYS A 32 -5.23 8.16 -8.39
C LYS A 32 -6.22 7.56 -7.39
N LYS A 33 -6.73 6.35 -7.64
CA LYS A 33 -7.79 5.70 -6.85
C LYS A 33 -7.31 4.49 -6.06
N ASP A 34 -6.10 4.03 -6.33
CA ASP A 34 -5.54 2.79 -5.79
C ASP A 34 -4.01 2.83 -5.83
N PHE A 35 -3.36 1.93 -5.11
CA PHE A 35 -1.93 1.67 -5.25
C PHE A 35 -1.66 0.18 -5.23
N GLU A 36 -0.57 -0.21 -5.88
CA GLU A 36 -0.14 -1.59 -6.03
C GLU A 36 1.07 -1.86 -5.13
N LEU A 37 0.97 -2.91 -4.33
CA LEU A 37 2.03 -3.42 -3.47
C LEU A 37 2.47 -4.80 -3.95
N ALA A 38 3.78 -4.99 -4.02
CA ALA A 38 4.38 -6.31 -4.14
C ALA A 38 4.03 -7.14 -2.90
N ALA A 39 3.50 -8.32 -3.11
CA ALA A 39 3.26 -9.32 -2.08
C ALA A 39 4.22 -10.50 -2.28
N GLY A 40 4.21 -11.45 -1.35
CA GLY A 40 5.00 -12.68 -1.48
C GLY A 40 4.66 -13.44 -2.76
N ASN A 41 5.61 -14.27 -3.22
CA ASN A 41 5.45 -15.15 -4.37
C ASN A 41 5.16 -14.40 -5.70
N GLY A 42 5.70 -13.20 -5.84
CA GLY A 42 5.59 -12.36 -7.06
C GLY A 42 4.19 -11.82 -7.34
N SER A 43 3.24 -11.97 -6.40
CA SER A 43 1.87 -11.47 -6.55
C SER A 43 1.82 -9.97 -6.26
N VAL A 44 0.88 -9.26 -6.89
CA VAL A 44 0.65 -7.83 -6.64
C VAL A 44 -0.72 -7.64 -6.00
N LEU A 45 -0.76 -6.86 -4.91
CA LEU A 45 -1.99 -6.46 -4.24
C LEU A 45 -2.32 -5.03 -4.63
N LYS A 46 -3.55 -4.82 -5.09
CA LYS A 46 -4.12 -3.52 -5.41
C LYS A 46 -5.03 -3.07 -4.27
N ILE A 47 -4.65 -2.00 -3.58
CA ILE A 47 -5.36 -1.49 -2.41
C ILE A 47 -6.26 -0.34 -2.84
N THR A 48 -7.53 -0.37 -2.41
CA THR A 48 -8.53 0.65 -2.72
C THR A 48 -9.05 1.35 -1.46
N GLU A 49 -9.07 0.68 -0.30
CA GLU A 49 -9.47 1.25 0.99
C GLU A 49 -8.46 0.98 2.10
N ILE A 50 -8.23 2.02 2.90
CA ILE A 50 -7.19 2.03 3.92
C ILE A 50 -7.59 2.82 5.16
N GLN A 51 -7.03 2.47 6.31
CA GLN A 51 -7.22 3.18 7.57
C GLN A 51 -5.87 3.41 8.26
N PRO A 52 -5.35 4.64 8.20
CA PRO A 52 -4.18 5.06 8.96
C PRO A 52 -4.44 5.04 10.47
N ALA A 53 -3.36 4.93 11.27
CA ALA A 53 -3.44 4.99 12.73
C ALA A 53 -4.18 6.26 13.19
N GLY A 54 -5.19 6.09 14.03
CA GLY A 54 -5.95 7.21 14.61
C GLY A 54 -6.90 7.93 13.63
N LYS A 55 -7.05 7.46 12.38
CA LYS A 55 -8.00 8.03 11.41
C LYS A 55 -9.15 7.06 11.09
N ALA A 56 -10.22 7.63 10.54
CA ALA A 56 -11.32 6.84 9.97
C ALA A 56 -10.86 6.08 8.73
N LYS A 57 -11.57 5.00 8.40
CA LYS A 57 -11.40 4.31 7.11
C LYS A 57 -11.65 5.29 5.96
N MET A 58 -10.82 5.24 4.93
CA MET A 58 -10.90 6.15 3.80
C MET A 58 -10.45 5.49 2.50
N PRO A 59 -10.93 6.00 1.34
CA PRO A 59 -10.40 5.61 0.04
C PRO A 59 -8.91 5.93 -0.07
N VAL A 60 -8.19 5.13 -0.83
CA VAL A 60 -6.77 5.35 -1.11
C VAL A 60 -6.51 6.72 -1.71
N GLN A 61 -7.38 7.22 -2.58
CA GLN A 61 -7.27 8.59 -3.12
C GLN A 61 -7.12 9.65 -2.02
N SER A 62 -7.95 9.59 -0.98
CA SER A 62 -7.89 10.51 0.16
C SER A 62 -6.61 10.33 0.98
N PHE A 63 -6.15 9.09 1.10
CA PHE A 63 -4.90 8.78 1.77
C PHE A 63 -3.68 9.33 1.01
N LEU A 64 -3.59 9.12 -0.31
CA LEU A 64 -2.52 9.63 -1.18
C LEU A 64 -2.45 11.16 -1.18
N ASN A 65 -3.60 11.85 -1.08
CA ASN A 65 -3.64 13.31 -0.97
C ASN A 65 -3.18 13.82 0.40
N GLY A 66 -3.16 12.96 1.43
CA GLY A 66 -2.80 13.32 2.80
C GLY A 66 -1.53 12.61 3.26
N VAL A 67 -1.70 11.63 4.15
CA VAL A 67 -0.60 10.92 4.84
C VAL A 67 0.27 10.11 3.87
N GLY A 68 -0.32 9.63 2.78
CA GLY A 68 0.34 8.87 1.73
C GLY A 68 1.01 9.73 0.66
N LYS A 69 1.03 11.07 0.79
CA LYS A 69 1.60 11.98 -0.23
C LYS A 69 3.08 11.73 -0.51
N GLN A 70 3.81 11.22 0.49
CA GLN A 70 5.22 10.88 0.38
C GLN A 70 5.49 9.49 -0.21
N LEU A 71 4.44 8.72 -0.55
CA LEU A 71 4.61 7.40 -1.14
C LEU A 71 5.14 7.54 -2.56
N ALA A 72 6.21 6.82 -2.84
CA ALA A 72 6.80 6.73 -4.16
C ALA A 72 6.82 5.28 -4.67
N VAL A 73 6.73 5.12 -5.99
CA VAL A 73 6.98 3.82 -6.63
C VAL A 73 8.42 3.40 -6.36
N GLY A 74 8.62 2.12 -6.03
CA GLY A 74 9.90 1.56 -5.60
C GLY A 74 10.18 1.74 -4.11
N GLN A 75 9.33 2.45 -3.36
CA GLN A 75 9.51 2.60 -1.92
C GLN A 75 9.03 1.33 -1.19
N GLN A 76 9.89 0.78 -0.32
CA GLN A 76 9.49 -0.24 0.63
C GLN A 76 8.75 0.41 1.80
N VAL A 77 7.47 0.10 1.91
CA VAL A 77 6.58 0.69 2.92
C VAL A 77 6.21 -0.27 4.02
N VAL A 78 6.37 -1.57 3.77
CA VAL A 78 6.24 -2.63 4.76
C VAL A 78 7.62 -2.92 5.33
N VAL A 79 7.82 -2.61 6.60
CA VAL A 79 8.93 -3.17 7.38
C VAL A 79 8.28 -4.12 8.37
N GLN A 80 8.48 -5.43 8.19
CA GLN A 80 8.18 -6.38 9.25
C GLN A 80 9.29 -6.23 10.28
N ASP A 81 9.05 -5.42 11.32
CA ASP A 81 9.79 -5.61 12.56
C ASP A 81 9.48 -7.03 13.04
N ALA A 82 10.52 -7.85 13.10
CA ALA A 82 10.50 -9.27 13.48
C ALA A 82 10.08 -9.46 14.94
#